data_AF-A0AB39TWY8-F1
#
_entry.id   AF-A0AB39TWY8-F1
#
_cell.length_a   1.000
_cell.length_b   1.000
_cell.length_c   1.000
_cell.angle_alpha   90.00
_cell.angle_beta   90.00
_cell.angle_gamma   90.00
#
_symmetry.space_group_name_H-M   'P 1'
#
loop_
_entity.id
_entity.type
_entity.pdbx_description
1 polymer ?
#
loop_
_entity_poly.entity_id
_entity_poly.type
_entity_poly.pdbx_seq_one_letter_code
_entity_poly.pdbx_strand_id
1 'polypeptide(L)'
;MSEIFAAVDALLAKARDGGDLPSPAERERLRKAAGLTQVEVARALKTRRETLAKWENGTARPRAPKRGAYAFLLAGLADIHGTRGPDGWLTLARRARPLDTATTTAEEEQA
;
A
#
# COMPACT_ATOMS: atom_id res chain seq x y z
N MET A 1 19.71 -20.69 -13.52
CA MET A 1 18.96 -19.41 -13.42
C MET A 1 19.99 -18.31 -13.50
N SER A 2 19.96 -17.43 -14.52
CA SER A 2 21.07 -16.52 -14.78
C SER A 2 21.24 -15.49 -13.67
N GLU A 3 22.50 -15.26 -13.28
CA GLU A 3 22.93 -14.33 -12.23
C GLU A 3 22.37 -12.90 -12.41
N ILE A 4 22.12 -12.51 -13.67
CA ILE A 4 21.44 -11.27 -14.04
C ILE A 4 20.02 -11.18 -13.47
N PHE A 5 19.22 -12.25 -13.51
CA PHE A 5 17.85 -12.23 -12.98
C PHE A 5 17.84 -12.18 -11.46
N ALA A 6 18.77 -12.87 -10.79
CA ALA A 6 18.91 -12.79 -9.34
C ALA A 6 19.34 -11.40 -8.86
N ALA A 7 20.26 -10.75 -9.59
CA ALA A 7 20.65 -9.37 -9.32
C ALA A 7 19.48 -8.38 -9.56
N VAL A 8 18.69 -8.59 -10.62
CA VAL A 8 17.46 -7.83 -10.87
C VAL A 8 16.43 -8.06 -9.77
N ASP A 9 16.22 -9.30 -9.33
CA ASP A 9 15.30 -9.64 -8.24
C ASP A 9 15.73 -9.00 -6.91
N ALA A 10 17.03 -8.97 -6.61
CA ALA A 10 17.58 -8.29 -5.45
C ALA A 10 17.40 -6.76 -5.52
N LEU A 11 17.58 -6.17 -6.70
CA LEU A 11 17.31 -4.74 -6.94
C LEU A 11 15.81 -4.41 -6.82
N LEU A 12 14.94 -5.29 -7.33
CA LEU A 12 13.49 -5.17 -7.19
C LEU A 12 13.02 -5.35 -5.75
N ALA A 13 13.62 -6.26 -4.98
CA ALA A 13 13.36 -6.44 -3.55
C ALA A 13 13.76 -5.19 -2.74
N LYS A 14 14.95 -4.64 -3.00
CA LYS A 14 15.41 -3.38 -2.41
C LYS A 14 14.53 -2.19 -2.80
N ALA A 15 14.01 -2.16 -4.03
CA ALA A 15 13.07 -1.14 -4.49
C ALA A 15 11.71 -1.22 -3.77
N ARG A 16 11.21 -2.43 -3.48
CA ARG A 16 10.00 -2.66 -2.68
C ARG A 16 10.14 -2.13 -1.26
N ASP A 17 11.32 -2.17 -0.65
CA ASP A 17 11.54 -1.60 0.69
C ASP A 17 11.42 -0.05 0.70
N GLY A 18 11.70 0.61 -0.42
CA GLY A 18 11.81 2.07 -0.53
C GLY A 18 10.65 2.84 -1.19
N GLY A 19 9.77 2.21 -1.99
CA GLY A 19 9.00 2.91 -3.04
C GLY A 19 7.54 2.53 -3.26
N ASP A 20 6.77 2.19 -2.21
CA ASP A 20 5.42 1.61 -2.39
C ASP A 20 4.23 2.59 -2.34
N LEU A 21 4.47 3.87 -2.04
CA LEU A 21 3.39 4.85 -1.90
C LEU A 21 3.52 5.92 -2.96
N PRO A 22 2.39 6.37 -3.55
CA PRO A 22 2.41 7.46 -4.52
C PRO A 22 2.98 8.73 -3.88
N SER A 23 3.27 9.74 -4.69
CA SER A 23 3.74 11.03 -4.19
C SER A 23 2.80 11.58 -3.09
N PRO A 24 3.31 12.34 -2.11
CA PRO A 24 2.47 12.88 -1.03
C PRO A 24 1.24 13.65 -1.55
N ALA A 25 1.41 14.45 -2.60
CA ALA A 25 0.33 15.17 -3.28
C ALA A 25 -0.74 14.22 -3.87
N GLU A 26 -0.32 13.10 -4.44
CA GLU A 26 -1.24 12.11 -5.02
C GLU A 26 -2.03 11.36 -3.94
N ARG A 27 -1.44 11.12 -2.77
CA ARG A 27 -2.16 10.54 -1.61
C ARG A 27 -3.33 11.43 -1.20
N GLU A 28 -3.06 12.72 -1.02
CA GLU A 28 -4.07 13.71 -0.63
C GLU A 28 -5.15 13.85 -1.72
N ARG A 29 -4.74 13.90 -3.00
CA ARG A 29 -5.68 13.99 -4.12
C ARG A 29 -6.62 12.79 -4.15
N LEU A 30 -6.10 11.56 -4.07
CA LEU A 30 -6.91 10.34 -4.11
C LEU A 30 -7.92 10.32 -2.97
N ARG A 31 -7.50 10.67 -1.75
CA ARG A 31 -8.40 10.79 -0.59
C ARG A 31 -9.51 11.81 -0.85
N LYS A 32 -9.16 13.02 -1.31
CA LYS A 32 -10.12 14.09 -1.57
C LYS A 32 -11.09 13.76 -2.70
N ALA A 33 -10.59 13.13 -3.77
CA ALA A 33 -11.41 12.70 -4.90
C ALA A 33 -12.49 11.69 -4.47
N ALA A 34 -12.18 10.86 -3.46
CA ALA A 34 -13.11 9.92 -2.84
C ALA A 34 -14.04 10.54 -1.79
N GLY A 35 -13.96 11.86 -1.54
CA GLY A 35 -14.75 12.53 -0.50
C GLY A 35 -14.35 12.17 0.94
N LEU A 36 -13.22 11.47 1.13
CA LEU A 36 -12.80 10.99 2.44
C LEU A 36 -12.06 12.08 3.23
N THR A 37 -12.32 12.16 4.52
CA THR A 37 -11.58 13.01 5.46
C THR A 37 -10.32 12.30 5.98
N GLN A 38 -9.34 13.08 6.46
CA GLN A 38 -8.18 12.51 7.14
C GLN A 38 -8.56 11.72 8.40
N VAL A 39 -9.66 12.09 9.06
CA VAL A 39 -10.13 11.42 10.28
C VAL A 39 -10.65 10.03 9.95
N GLU A 40 -11.42 9.87 8.89
CA GLU A 40 -11.98 8.58 8.46
C GLU A 40 -10.87 7.59 8.09
N VAL A 41 -9.91 8.03 7.27
CA VAL A 41 -8.76 7.19 6.87
C VAL A 41 -7.89 6.85 8.08
N ALA A 42 -7.64 7.81 8.97
CA ALA A 42 -6.85 7.56 10.17
C ALA A 42 -7.54 6.55 11.11
N ARG A 43 -8.87 6.64 11.25
CA ARG A 43 -9.68 5.69 12.05
C ARG A 43 -9.60 4.28 11.46
N ALA A 44 -9.77 4.14 10.15
CA ALA A 44 -9.66 2.85 9.46
C ALA A 44 -8.26 2.20 9.65
N LEU A 45 -7.20 3.01 9.61
CA LEU A 45 -5.81 2.55 9.77
C LEU A 45 -5.34 2.48 11.23
N LYS A 46 -6.24 2.67 12.21
CA LYS A 46 -5.94 2.70 13.65
C LYS A 46 -4.74 3.61 13.97
N THR A 47 -4.75 4.82 13.41
CA THR A 47 -3.73 5.85 13.59
C THR A 47 -4.37 7.19 13.95
N ARG A 48 -3.55 8.22 14.24
CA ARG A 48 -4.03 9.57 14.53
C ARG A 48 -4.16 10.38 13.24
N ARG A 49 -5.13 11.30 13.20
CA ARG A 49 -5.31 12.26 12.09
C ARG A 49 -4.01 12.99 11.75
N GLU A 50 -3.28 13.44 12.77
CA GLU A 50 -1.99 14.12 12.62
C GLU A 50 -0.92 13.22 11.98
N THR A 51 -0.90 11.93 12.32
CA THR A 51 0.02 10.97 11.72
C THR A 51 -0.29 10.78 10.24
N LEU A 52 -1.57 10.72 9.87
CA LEU A 52 -1.97 10.67 8.47
C LEU A 52 -1.60 11.95 7.73
N ALA A 53 -1.80 13.12 8.35
CA ALA A 53 -1.37 14.40 7.76
C ALA A 53 0.15 14.41 7.51
N LYS A 54 0.96 13.85 8.42
CA LYS A 54 2.40 13.68 8.23
C LYS A 54 2.76 12.70 7.10
N TRP A 55 1.88 11.73 6.79
CA TRP A 55 2.08 10.84 5.63
C TRP A 55 1.69 11.52 4.31
N GLU A 56 0.61 12.30 4.30
CA GLU A 56 0.12 13.04 3.13
C GLU A 56 1.02 14.23 2.78
N ASN A 57 1.73 14.82 3.73
CA ASN A 57 2.71 15.88 3.47
C ASN A 57 4.15 15.35 3.27
N GLY A 58 4.37 14.04 3.41
CA GLY A 58 5.67 13.39 3.24
C GLY A 58 6.69 13.56 4.38
N THR A 59 6.32 14.23 5.48
CA THR A 59 7.21 14.44 6.65
C THR A 59 7.41 13.18 7.51
N ALA A 60 6.55 12.19 7.37
CA ALA A 60 6.71 10.88 7.96
C ALA A 60 6.30 9.77 6.99
N ARG A 61 6.85 8.57 7.19
CA ARG A 61 6.49 7.39 6.42
C ARG A 61 5.75 6.38 7.32
N PRO A 62 4.65 5.76 6.84
CA PRO A 62 4.03 4.67 7.57
C PRO A 62 4.97 3.47 7.64
N ARG A 63 4.96 2.78 8.78
CA ARG A 63 5.68 1.52 8.98
C ARG A 63 4.73 0.33 8.77
N ALA A 64 5.27 -0.87 8.55
CA ALA A 64 4.48 -2.09 8.55
C ALA A 64 3.77 -2.28 9.92
N PRO A 65 2.54 -2.85 9.97
CA PRO A 65 1.70 -3.28 8.83
C PRO A 65 0.87 -2.15 8.20
N LYS A 66 0.77 -0.99 8.86
CA LYS A 66 -0.06 0.16 8.42
C LYS A 66 0.31 0.66 7.02
N ARG A 67 1.57 0.54 6.62
CA ARG A 67 2.05 0.85 5.27
C ARG A 67 1.31 0.04 4.20
N GLY A 68 1.15 -1.27 4.40
CA GLY A 68 0.46 -2.15 3.44
C GLY A 68 -1.02 -1.81 3.32
N ALA A 69 -1.70 -1.64 4.46
CA ALA A 69 -3.11 -1.24 4.47
C ALA A 69 -3.34 0.13 3.81
N TYR A 70 -2.44 1.09 4.03
CA TYR A 70 -2.53 2.41 3.40
C TYR A 70 -2.25 2.35 1.89
N ALA A 71 -1.26 1.57 1.46
CA ALA A 71 -0.98 1.37 0.05
C ALA A 71 -2.17 0.72 -0.66
N PHE A 72 -2.77 -0.32 -0.06
CA PHE A 72 -3.95 -1.00 -0.58
C PHE A 72 -5.16 -0.06 -0.74
N LEU A 73 -5.45 0.77 0.28
CA LEU A 73 -6.48 1.80 0.19
C LEU A 73 -6.23 2.74 -0.99
N LEU A 74 -5.02 3.29 -1.09
CA LEU A 74 -4.70 4.23 -2.16
C LEU A 74 -4.82 3.60 -3.54
N ALA A 75 -4.43 2.33 -3.70
CA ALA A 75 -4.57 1.62 -4.97
C ALA A 75 -6.03 1.48 -5.39
N GLY A 76 -6.91 1.11 -4.46
CA GLY A 76 -8.35 1.07 -4.73
C GLY A 76 -8.90 2.44 -5.14
N LEU A 77 -8.47 3.52 -4.47
CA LEU A 77 -8.88 4.88 -4.84
C LEU A 77 -8.35 5.29 -6.22
N ALA A 78 -7.14 4.86 -6.57
CA ALA A 78 -6.54 5.12 -7.87
C ALA A 78 -7.24 4.36 -9.01
N ASP A 79 -7.74 3.15 -8.75
CA ASP A 79 -8.56 2.41 -9.71
C ASP A 79 -9.90 3.14 -9.97
N ILE A 80 -10.48 3.77 -8.95
CA ILE A 80 -11.76 4.51 -9.07
C ILE A 80 -11.58 5.89 -9.72
N HIS A 81 -10.53 6.63 -9.34
CA HIS A 81 -10.35 8.05 -9.70
C HIS A 81 -9.20 8.30 -10.70
N GLY A 82 -8.59 7.23 -11.22
CA GLY A 82 -7.39 7.27 -12.05
C GLY A 82 -6.13 7.65 -11.25
N THR A 83 -4.95 7.38 -11.82
CA THR A 83 -3.66 7.84 -11.32
C THR A 83 -3.24 9.15 -11.97
N ARG A 84 -2.56 10.03 -11.23
CA ARG A 84 -1.78 11.14 -11.80
C ARG A 84 -0.33 11.01 -11.38
N GLY A 85 0.54 10.77 -12.36
CA GLY A 85 1.98 10.61 -12.16
C GLY A 85 2.51 9.27 -12.69
N PRO A 86 3.79 9.21 -13.09
CA PRO A 86 4.38 8.02 -13.70
C PRO A 86 4.95 7.07 -12.64
N ASP A 87 4.11 6.33 -11.90
CA ASP A 87 4.69 5.41 -10.91
C ASP A 87 4.00 4.05 -10.86
N GLY A 88 4.82 3.00 -11.06
CA GLY A 88 4.45 1.58 -10.98
C GLY A 88 4.10 1.10 -9.57
N TRP A 89 3.69 2.01 -8.68
CA TRP A 89 3.33 1.74 -7.28
C TRP A 89 2.02 0.94 -7.17
N LEU A 90 1.10 1.09 -8.13
CA LEU A 90 -0.20 0.41 -8.13
C LEU A 90 -0.04 -1.13 -8.10
N THR A 91 0.94 -1.66 -8.84
CA THR A 91 1.26 -3.10 -8.86
C THR A 91 1.74 -3.60 -7.49
N LEU A 92 2.51 -2.80 -6.75
CA LEU A 92 3.02 -3.16 -5.42
C LEU A 92 1.92 -3.04 -4.36
N ALA A 93 1.09 -2.01 -4.45
CA ALA A 93 -0.05 -1.82 -3.56
C ALA A 93 -1.11 -2.93 -3.70
N ARG A 94 -1.35 -3.46 -4.90
CA ARG A 94 -2.21 -4.64 -5.11
C ARG A 94 -1.65 -5.90 -4.46
N ARG A 95 -0.31 -6.05 -4.42
CA ARG A 95 0.36 -7.16 -3.71
C ARG A 95 0.34 -7.02 -2.20
N ALA A 96 0.20 -5.80 -1.68
CA ALA A 96 0.13 -5.53 -0.24
C ALA A 96 -1.21 -5.93 0.41
N ARG A 97 -2.15 -6.53 -0.34
CA ARG A 97 -3.37 -7.15 0.21
C ARG A 97 -2.98 -8.06 1.39
N PRO A 98 -3.56 -7.87 2.60
CA PRO A 98 -3.46 -8.89 3.62
C PRO A 98 -4.12 -10.14 3.06
N LEU A 99 -3.33 -11.16 2.74
CA LEU A 99 -3.84 -12.52 2.62
C LEU A 99 -4.42 -12.86 4.00
N ASP A 100 -5.63 -13.42 4.02
CA ASP A 100 -6.28 -13.87 5.24
C ASP A 100 -5.28 -14.60 6.15
N THR A 101 -5.03 -14.02 7.33
CA THR A 101 -4.63 -14.82 8.48
C THR A 101 -5.88 -15.49 9.04
N ALA A 102 -6.49 -16.40 8.27
CA ALA A 102 -7.46 -17.41 8.67
C ALA A 102 -7.96 -18.24 7.46
N THR A 103 -7.15 -19.19 7.03
CA THR A 103 -7.68 -20.56 6.84
C THR A 103 -6.63 -21.47 7.46
N THR A 104 -6.78 -21.70 8.77
CA THR A 104 -6.07 -22.75 9.50
C THR A 104 -7.10 -23.82 9.83
N THR A 105 -6.87 -24.98 9.22
CA THR A 105 -7.20 -26.35 9.68
C THR A 105 -8.52 -27.01 9.25
N ALA A 106 -8.32 -28.23 8.70
CA ALA A 106 -9.21 -29.38 8.53
C ALA A 106 -10.12 -29.42 7.27
N GLU A 107 -9.63 -30.14 6.25
CA GLU A 107 -10.30 -31.37 5.83
C GLU A 107 -9.24 -32.37 5.34
N GLU A 108 -8.84 -33.21 6.29
CA GLU A 108 -8.22 -34.51 6.09
C GLU A 108 -9.36 -35.48 5.80
N GLU A 109 -9.60 -35.83 4.54
CA GLU A 109 -10.30 -37.06 4.18
C GLU A 109 -9.85 -37.51 2.78
N GLN A 110 -8.66 -38.11 2.73
CA GLN A 110 -8.30 -39.01 1.64
C GLN A 110 -8.80 -40.41 2.04
N ALA A 111 -9.83 -40.85 1.33
CA ALA A 111 -10.30 -42.23 1.29
C ALA A 111 -9.30 -43.16 0.56
#